data_AF-A0A7M2BVL7-F1
#
_entry.id   AF-A0A7M2BVL7-F1
#
_cell.length_a   1.000
_cell.length_b   1.000
_cell.length_c   1.000
_cell.angle_alpha   90.00
_cell.angle_beta   90.00
_cell.angle_gamma   90.00
#
_symmetry.space_group_name_H-M   'P 1'
#
loop_
_entity.id
_entity.type
_entity.pdbx_description
1 polymer ?
#
loop_
_entity_poly.entity_id
_entity_poly.type
_entity_poly.pdbx_seq_one_letter_code
_entity_poly.pdbx_strand_id
1 'polypeptide(L)'
;MVFPILSPDPATNKKVSFLNYPIYLGGNRGRGQIYPDGSKSNNNVYSASTAGTITQITRQKKGGYELIIKTPDGREVTDIIPPGPELIVAEGESIKADQPLTNNPNVGGFGQAEAEVVLQDPLRIQGLLVFFASVILAQIFLVLKKKQFEKVQLAEMNF
;
A
#
# COMPACT_ATOMS: atom_id res chain seq x y z
N MET A 1 15.29 -4.78 2.15
CA MET A 1 15.23 -6.04 2.92
C MET A 1 15.08 -7.19 1.94
N VAL A 2 15.56 -8.37 2.28
CA VAL A 2 15.44 -9.58 1.45
C VAL A 2 14.93 -10.69 2.36
N PHE A 3 13.89 -11.40 1.91
CA PHE A 3 13.28 -12.50 2.66
C PHE A 3 13.54 -13.83 1.95
N PRO A 4 14.35 -14.73 2.52
CA PRO A 4 14.48 -16.09 1.99
C PRO A 4 13.25 -16.91 2.39
N ILE A 5 12.38 -17.21 1.42
CA ILE A 5 11.14 -17.98 1.64
C ILE A 5 11.29 -19.34 0.94
N LEU A 6 10.96 -20.42 1.66
CA LEU A 6 10.91 -21.77 1.10
C LEU A 6 9.46 -22.10 0.71
N SER A 7 9.25 -22.53 -0.54
CA SER A 7 7.94 -22.97 -0.99
C SER A 7 7.55 -24.32 -0.35
N PRO A 8 6.27 -24.52 -0.03
CA PRO A 8 5.77 -25.82 0.43
C PRO A 8 5.76 -26.86 -0.70
N ASP A 9 5.71 -28.13 -0.32
CA ASP A 9 5.59 -29.27 -1.24
C ASP A 9 4.19 -29.92 -1.15
N PRO A 10 3.34 -29.83 -2.18
CA PRO A 10 2.03 -30.50 -2.22
C PRO A 10 2.08 -32.03 -2.17
N ALA A 11 3.20 -32.67 -2.52
CA ALA A 11 3.32 -34.12 -2.45
C ALA A 11 3.25 -34.61 -1.00
N THR A 12 3.94 -33.90 -0.10
CA THR A 12 4.01 -34.18 1.33
C THR A 12 2.90 -33.50 2.14
N ASN A 13 2.42 -32.32 1.72
CA ASN A 13 1.35 -31.59 2.42
C ASN A 13 0.06 -31.51 1.60
N LYS A 14 -0.95 -32.30 1.99
CA LYS A 14 -2.26 -32.36 1.32
C LYS A 14 -3.14 -31.10 1.48
N LYS A 15 -2.77 -30.16 2.36
CA LYS A 15 -3.48 -28.88 2.50
C LYS A 15 -3.04 -27.83 1.48
N VAL A 16 -1.97 -28.10 0.73
CA VAL A 16 -1.40 -27.18 -0.26
C VAL A 16 -1.63 -27.76 -1.66
N SER A 17 -1.84 -26.90 -2.65
CA SER A 17 -2.09 -27.30 -4.04
C SER A 17 -1.34 -26.38 -4.99
N PHE A 18 -1.09 -26.85 -6.22
CA PHE A 18 -0.44 -26.03 -7.25
C PHE A 18 -1.41 -24.99 -7.81
N LEU A 19 -1.37 -23.79 -7.22
CA LEU A 19 -2.26 -22.65 -7.49
C LEU A 19 -1.46 -21.34 -7.53
N ASN A 20 -2.14 -20.27 -7.93
CA ASN A 20 -1.67 -18.90 -7.75
C ASN A 20 -2.04 -18.42 -6.34
N TYR A 21 -1.05 -17.94 -5.57
CA TYR A 21 -1.21 -17.53 -4.18
C TYR A 21 -0.91 -16.04 -4.00
N PRO A 22 -1.72 -15.31 -3.22
CA PRO A 22 -1.43 -13.90 -2.91
C PRO A 22 -0.35 -13.78 -1.83
N ILE A 23 0.43 -12.70 -1.91
CA ILE A 23 1.42 -12.25 -0.93
C ILE A 23 1.08 -10.81 -0.56
N TYR A 24 0.79 -10.58 0.72
CA TYR A 24 0.49 -9.26 1.27
C TYR A 24 1.70 -8.68 1.98
N LEU A 25 2.04 -7.43 1.67
CA LEU A 25 3.14 -6.70 2.28
C LEU A 25 2.65 -5.37 2.84
N GLY A 26 2.99 -5.12 4.11
CA GLY A 26 2.85 -3.81 4.73
C GLY A 26 4.24 -3.28 5.11
N GLY A 27 4.53 -2.03 4.78
CA GLY A 27 5.80 -1.38 5.10
C GLY A 27 5.57 0.01 5.69
N ASN A 28 6.20 0.30 6.83
CA ASN A 28 6.20 1.63 7.44
C ASN A 28 7.62 2.22 7.43
N ARG A 29 7.72 3.51 7.14
CA ARG A 29 8.93 4.29 7.37
C ARG A 29 8.58 5.56 8.14
N GLY A 30 9.24 5.78 9.28
CA GLY A 30 8.98 6.91 10.17
C GLY A 30 8.23 6.52 11.44
N ARG A 31 7.98 7.50 12.32
CA ARG A 31 7.29 7.30 13.60
C ARG A 31 5.78 7.39 13.44
N GLY A 32 5.04 6.59 14.20
CA GLY A 32 3.58 6.63 14.23
C GLY A 32 2.99 7.86 14.92
N GLN A 33 1.70 8.10 14.68
CA GLN A 33 0.96 9.27 15.14
C GLN A 33 0.24 9.05 16.49
N ILE A 34 0.00 7.79 16.86
CA ILE A 34 -0.83 7.40 18.01
C ILE A 34 -0.14 6.23 18.73
N TYR A 35 -0.18 6.25 20.06
CA TYR A 35 0.30 5.16 20.91
C TYR A 35 -0.80 4.13 21.19
N PRO A 36 -0.47 2.90 21.61
CA PRO A 36 -1.47 1.87 21.91
C PRO A 36 -2.51 2.25 22.97
N ASP A 37 -2.21 3.23 23.83
CA ASP A 37 -3.13 3.78 24.84
C ASP A 37 -4.10 4.83 24.27
N GLY A 38 -3.99 5.15 22.97
CA GLY A 38 -4.81 6.15 22.28
C GLY A 38 -4.25 7.57 22.35
N SER A 39 -3.17 7.82 23.08
CA SER A 39 -2.56 9.15 23.16
C SER A 39 -1.87 9.53 21.84
N LYS A 40 -1.93 10.82 21.47
CA LYS A 40 -1.24 11.34 20.28
C LYS A 40 0.26 11.43 20.54
N SER A 41 1.06 11.09 19.53
CA SER A 41 2.50 11.31 19.55
C SER A 41 2.82 12.76 19.16
N ASN A 42 4.07 13.18 19.38
CA ASN A 42 4.59 14.46 18.89
C ASN A 42 4.89 14.48 17.37
N ASN A 43 4.57 13.41 16.63
CA ASN A 43 4.69 13.37 15.17
C ASN A 43 3.32 13.49 14.48
N ASN A 44 2.47 14.38 15.00
CA ASN A 44 1.09 14.58 14.56
C ASN A 44 0.70 16.06 14.67
N VAL A 45 -0.41 16.42 14.02
CA VAL A 45 -1.02 17.75 14.12
C VAL A 45 -1.80 17.86 15.43
N TYR A 46 -1.61 18.99 16.12
CA TYR A 46 -2.39 19.36 17.29
C TYR A 46 -3.43 20.40 16.90
N SER A 47 -4.69 20.15 17.26
CA SER A 47 -5.83 21.00 16.94
C SER A 47 -6.39 21.64 18.20
N ALA A 48 -7.07 22.77 18.03
CA ALA A 48 -7.74 23.50 19.09
C ALA A 48 -8.85 22.67 19.74
N SER A 49 -8.83 22.55 21.06
CA SER A 49 -9.88 21.84 21.82
C SER A 49 -11.22 22.57 21.80
N THR A 50 -11.21 23.88 21.60
CA THR A 50 -12.42 24.72 21.60
C THR A 50 -12.27 25.92 20.65
N ALA A 51 -13.39 26.54 20.29
CA ALA A 51 -13.40 27.82 19.58
C ALA A 51 -13.18 28.98 20.55
N GLY A 52 -12.47 30.02 20.11
CA GLY A 52 -12.18 31.18 20.96
C GLY A 52 -11.04 32.02 20.43
N THR A 53 -10.48 32.87 21.29
CA THR A 53 -9.30 33.68 20.98
C THR A 53 -8.11 33.20 21.80
N ILE A 54 -6.95 33.05 21.16
CA ILE A 54 -5.70 32.70 21.84
C ILE A 54 -5.24 33.90 22.65
N THR A 55 -5.23 33.80 23.98
CA THR A 55 -4.83 34.90 24.87
C THR A 55 -3.34 34.90 25.15
N GLN A 56 -2.73 33.72 25.24
CA GLN A 56 -1.32 33.58 25.59
C GLN A 56 -0.74 32.28 25.01
N ILE A 57 0.49 32.37 24.51
CA ILE A 57 1.30 31.24 24.05
C ILE A 57 2.60 31.20 24.88
N THR A 58 2.70 30.22 25.77
CA THR A 58 3.90 30.03 26.61
C THR A 58 4.76 28.89 26.09
N ARG A 59 6.03 29.15 25.81
CA ARG A 59 7.00 28.11 25.44
C ARG A 59 7.53 27.40 26.69
N GLN A 60 7.41 26.07 26.74
CA GLN A 60 7.86 25.30 27.90
C GLN A 60 9.37 25.03 27.91
N LYS A 61 9.97 24.88 29.10
CA LYS A 61 11.43 24.66 29.28
C LYS A 61 11.96 23.40 28.59
N LYS A 62 11.13 22.36 28.47
CA LYS A 62 11.49 21.08 27.81
C LYS A 62 11.14 21.09 26.31
N GLY A 63 10.81 22.26 25.75
CA GLY A 63 10.20 22.41 24.42
C GLY A 63 8.69 22.16 24.45
N GLY A 64 8.02 22.50 23.35
CA GLY A 64 6.56 22.51 23.28
C GLY A 64 5.94 23.84 23.70
N TYR A 65 4.61 23.89 23.66
CA TYR A 65 3.82 25.10 23.85
C TYR A 65 2.62 24.82 24.76
N GLU A 66 2.24 25.83 25.52
CA GLU A 66 1.00 25.89 26.28
C GLU A 66 0.20 27.08 25.78
N LEU A 67 -0.99 26.83 25.26
CA LEU A 67 -1.87 27.83 24.68
C LEU A 67 -3.08 28.00 25.57
N ILE A 68 -3.39 29.24 25.95
CA ILE A 68 -4.60 29.57 26.68
C ILE A 68 -5.61 30.13 25.67
N ILE A 69 -6.75 29.46 25.55
CA ILE A 69 -7.84 29.81 24.65
C ILE A 69 -9.01 30.33 25.48
N LYS A 70 -9.41 31.58 25.23
CA LYS A 70 -10.60 32.15 25.86
C LYS A 70 -11.81 31.93 24.97
N THR A 71 -12.75 31.16 25.48
CA THR A 71 -14.04 30.89 24.81
C THR A 71 -14.94 32.13 24.84
N PRO A 72 -15.93 32.23 23.94
CA PRO A 72 -16.95 33.29 23.98
C PRO A 72 -17.70 33.37 25.31
N ASP A 73 -17.86 32.23 26.00
CA ASP A 73 -18.51 32.13 27.31
C ASP A 73 -17.63 32.66 28.46
N GLY A 74 -16.41 33.15 28.16
CA GLY A 74 -15.46 33.66 29.15
C GLY A 74 -14.63 32.59 29.86
N ARG A 75 -14.83 31.30 29.57
CA ARG A 75 -14.00 30.21 30.10
C ARG A 75 -12.65 30.15 29.40
N GLU A 76 -11.59 29.88 30.15
CA GLU A 76 -10.25 29.65 29.61
C GLU A 76 -9.97 28.14 29.57
N VAL A 77 -9.47 27.67 28.43
CA VAL A 77 -9.08 26.28 28.19
C VAL A 77 -7.62 26.26 27.80
N THR A 78 -6.86 25.35 28.41
CA THR A 78 -5.42 25.20 28.15
C THR A 78 -5.15 24.02 27.25
N ASP A 79 -4.57 24.29 26.08
CA ASP A 79 -4.08 23.26 25.16
C ASP A 79 -2.57 23.09 25.29
N ILE A 80 -2.13 21.86 25.54
CA ILE A 80 -0.71 21.52 25.70
C ILE A 80 -0.22 20.81 24.44
N ILE A 81 0.83 21.36 23.83
CA ILE A 81 1.46 20.83 22.62
C ILE A 81 2.88 20.36 22.96
N PRO A 82 3.21 19.08 22.75
CA PRO A 82 4.55 18.56 23.04
C PRO A 82 5.59 19.10 22.05
N PRO A 83 6.89 18.96 22.36
CA PRO A 83 7.96 19.38 21.45
C PRO A 83 7.94 18.57 20.14
N GLY A 84 8.07 19.25 19.00
CA GLY A 84 8.19 18.64 17.67
C GLY A 84 7.45 19.43 16.60
N PRO A 85 6.10 19.50 16.66
CA PRO A 85 5.31 20.32 15.75
C PRO A 85 5.58 21.82 15.95
N GLU A 86 5.60 22.58 14.87
CA GLU A 86 5.76 24.03 14.87
C GLU A 86 4.39 24.70 14.87
N LEU A 87 4.24 25.78 15.65
CA LEU A 87 3.01 26.56 15.69
C LEU A 87 2.80 27.34 14.39
N ILE A 88 1.56 27.39 13.93
CA ILE A 88 1.13 28.17 12.75
C ILE A 88 0.14 29.28 13.10
N VAL A 89 -0.19 29.44 14.38
CA VAL A 89 -1.11 30.44 14.92
C VAL A 89 -0.38 31.45 15.81
N ALA A 90 -0.95 32.64 15.98
CA ALA A 90 -0.39 33.70 16.81
C ALA A 90 -1.28 34.08 18.00
N GLU A 91 -0.70 34.76 18.99
CA GLU A 91 -1.46 35.39 20.08
C GLU A 91 -2.45 36.43 19.53
N GLY A 92 -3.66 36.47 20.08
CA GLY A 92 -4.74 37.34 19.64
C GLY A 92 -5.57 36.80 18.47
N GLU A 93 -5.20 35.65 17.89
CA GLU A 93 -5.93 35.05 16.78
C GLU A 93 -7.23 34.37 17.25
N SER A 94 -8.29 34.52 16.48
CA SER A 94 -9.55 33.81 16.69
C SER A 94 -9.53 32.47 15.94
N ILE A 95 -9.72 31.38 16.67
CA ILE A 95 -9.67 30.01 16.17
C ILE A 95 -11.02 29.30 16.34
N LYS A 96 -11.27 28.31 15.50
CA LYS A 96 -12.42 27.40 15.59
C LYS A 96 -12.02 26.12 16.32
N ALA A 97 -13.00 25.43 16.90
CA ALA A 97 -12.78 24.08 17.40
C ALA A 97 -12.25 23.17 16.26
N ASP A 98 -11.33 22.28 16.60
CA ASP A 98 -10.61 21.38 15.69
C ASP A 98 -9.72 22.05 14.63
N GLN A 99 -9.58 23.38 14.64
CA GLN A 99 -8.63 24.09 13.79
C GLN A 99 -7.19 23.66 14.12
N PRO A 100 -6.33 23.35 13.13
CA PRO A 100 -4.94 22.99 13.38
C PRO A 100 -4.17 24.17 13.97
N LEU A 101 -3.51 23.95 15.11
CA LEU A 101 -2.63 24.91 15.78
C LEU A 101 -1.18 24.77 15.32
N THR A 102 -0.82 23.59 14.80
CA THR A 102 0.54 23.26 14.37
C THR A 102 0.60 22.79 12.92
N ASN A 103 1.80 22.83 12.34
CA ASN A 103 2.08 22.11 11.11
C ASN A 103 2.04 20.58 11.33
N ASN A 104 2.11 19.82 10.23
CA ASN A 104 2.28 18.37 10.26
C ASN A 104 3.78 18.03 10.13
N PRO A 105 4.46 17.59 11.21
CA PRO A 105 5.88 17.24 11.14
C PRO A 105 6.13 15.87 10.49
N ASN A 106 5.08 15.09 10.20
CA ASN A 106 5.25 13.73 9.70
C ASN A 106 5.74 13.72 8.24
N VAL A 107 6.95 13.22 8.04
CA VAL A 107 7.55 12.91 6.73
C VAL A 107 7.63 11.41 6.45
N GLY A 108 7.01 10.60 7.31
CA GLY A 108 6.90 9.16 7.17
C GLY A 108 5.58 8.72 6.53
N GLY A 109 5.40 7.41 6.44
CA GLY A 109 4.16 6.82 5.92
C GLY A 109 4.16 5.30 5.98
N PHE A 110 2.95 4.76 5.95
CA PHE A 110 2.68 3.33 5.79
C PHE A 110 2.15 3.09 4.38
N GLY A 111 2.70 2.07 3.72
CA GLY A 111 2.27 1.61 2.41
C GLY A 111 1.94 0.12 2.45
N GLN A 112 1.00 -0.28 1.59
CA GLN A 112 0.62 -1.67 1.39
C GLN A 112 0.83 -2.05 -0.08
N ALA A 113 1.19 -3.30 -0.31
CA ALA A 113 1.30 -3.88 -1.63
C ALA A 113 0.82 -5.34 -1.60
N GLU A 114 0.29 -5.77 -2.73
CA GLU A 114 -0.09 -7.15 -2.99
C GLU A 114 0.71 -7.64 -4.19
N ALA A 115 1.15 -8.89 -4.12
CA ALA A 115 1.79 -9.59 -5.22
C ALA A 115 1.24 -11.01 -5.26
N GLU A 116 1.52 -11.73 -6.34
CA GLU A 116 1.11 -13.12 -6.48
C GLU A 116 2.31 -14.00 -6.79
N VAL A 117 2.22 -15.26 -6.38
CA VAL A 117 3.20 -16.29 -6.70
C VAL A 117 2.51 -17.57 -7.15
N VAL A 118 2.92 -18.07 -8.31
CA VAL A 118 2.42 -19.34 -8.84
C VAL A 118 3.26 -20.49 -8.29
N LEU A 119 2.65 -21.34 -7.46
CA LEU A 119 3.24 -22.61 -7.07
C LEU A 119 3.02 -23.60 -8.21
N GLN A 120 4.08 -23.87 -8.98
CA GLN A 120 3.99 -24.65 -10.22
C GLN A 120 4.50 -26.08 -10.08
N ASP A 121 3.85 -27.00 -10.79
CA ASP A 121 4.30 -28.37 -10.98
C ASP A 121 5.10 -28.48 -12.30
N PRO A 122 6.37 -28.92 -12.28
CA PRO A 122 7.18 -29.11 -13.48
C PRO A 122 6.52 -30.02 -14.52
N LEU A 123 5.74 -31.03 -14.11
CA LEU A 123 5.05 -31.96 -15.03
C LEU A 123 4.01 -31.25 -15.90
N ARG A 124 3.35 -30.20 -15.37
CA ARG A 124 2.40 -29.39 -16.14
C ARG A 124 3.09 -28.66 -17.29
N ILE A 125 4.28 -28.11 -17.04
CA ILE A 125 5.07 -27.43 -18.06
C ILE A 125 5.60 -28.44 -19.09
N GLN A 126 6.09 -29.59 -18.66
CA GLN A 126 6.54 -30.63 -19.58
C GLN A 126 5.40 -31.12 -20.50
N GLY A 127 4.22 -31.38 -19.95
CA GLY A 127 3.03 -31.74 -20.74
C GLY A 127 2.63 -30.63 -21.72
N LEU A 128 2.69 -29.37 -21.30
CA LEU A 128 2.41 -28.21 -22.16
C LEU A 128 3.38 -28.13 -23.35
N LEU A 129 4.68 -28.37 -23.13
CA LEU A 129 5.69 -28.34 -24.19
C LEU A 129 5.48 -29.45 -25.23
N VAL A 130 5.14 -30.67 -24.78
CA VAL A 130 4.79 -31.78 -25.67
C VAL A 130 3.55 -31.44 -26.49
N PHE A 131 2.54 -30.84 -25.85
CA PHE A 131 1.34 -30.38 -26.54
C PHE A 131 1.67 -29.34 -27.62
N PHE A 132 2.50 -28.32 -27.30
CA PHE A 132 2.93 -27.33 -28.29
C PHE A 132 3.66 -27.96 -29.48
N ALA A 133 4.57 -28.91 -29.24
CA ALA A 133 5.24 -29.63 -30.32
C ALA A 133 4.23 -30.37 -31.22
N SER A 134 3.22 -31.02 -30.64
CA SER A 134 2.16 -31.70 -31.40
C SER A 134 1.33 -30.73 -32.26
N VAL A 135 1.01 -29.54 -31.73
CA VAL A 135 0.26 -28.50 -32.44
C VAL A 135 1.07 -27.97 -33.63
N ILE A 136 2.35 -27.66 -33.41
CA ILE A 136 3.24 -27.20 -34.48
C ILE A 136 3.36 -28.26 -35.59
N LEU A 137 3.52 -29.52 -35.21
CA LEU A 137 3.60 -30.63 -36.17
C LEU A 137 2.31 -30.76 -37.00
N ALA A 138 1.15 -30.68 -36.35
CA ALA A 138 -0.14 -30.72 -37.03
C ALA A 138 -0.32 -29.55 -37.99
N GLN A 139 0.05 -28.33 -37.58
CA GLN A 139 0.01 -27.13 -38.43
C GLN A 139 0.87 -27.30 -39.68
N ILE A 140 2.10 -27.81 -39.54
CA ILE A 140 3.00 -28.08 -40.67
C ILE A 140 2.36 -29.08 -41.63
N PHE A 141 1.85 -30.21 -41.11
CA PHE A 141 1.26 -31.23 -41.96
C PHE A 141 0.00 -30.76 -42.70
N LEU A 142 -0.85 -29.96 -42.05
CA LEU A 142 -2.03 -29.38 -42.70
C LEU A 142 -1.64 -28.46 -43.87
N VAL A 143 -0.63 -27.60 -43.68
CA VAL A 143 -0.14 -26.71 -44.75
C VAL A 143 0.49 -27.52 -45.88
N LEU A 144 1.34 -28.50 -45.57
CA LEU A 144 1.95 -29.36 -46.58
C LEU A 144 0.90 -30.16 -47.36
N LYS A 145 -0.12 -30.70 -46.68
CA LYS A 145 -1.19 -31.44 -47.33
C LYS A 145 -2.04 -30.54 -48.23
N LYS A 146 -2.35 -29.33 -47.79
CA LYS A 146 -3.02 -28.31 -48.61
C LYS A 146 -2.21 -28.01 -49.87
N LYS A 147 -0.91 -27.75 -49.73
CA LYS A 147 0.00 -27.48 -50.86
C LYS A 147 0.14 -28.67 -51.81
N GLN A 148 0.09 -29.89 -51.29
CA GLN A 148 0.05 -31.09 -52.12
C GLN A 148 -1.24 -31.16 -52.95
N PHE A 149 -2.40 -30.88 -52.34
CA PHE A 149 -3.70 -30.95 -53.03
C PHE A 149 -3.87 -29.83 -54.07
N GLU A 150 -3.41 -28.62 -53.77
CA GLU A 150 -3.39 -27.50 -54.73
C GLU A 150 -2.67 -27.87 -56.04
N LYS A 151 -1.60 -28.69 -55.98
CA LYS A 151 -0.91 -29.17 -57.19
C LYS A 151 -1.76 -30.13 -58.03
N VAL A 152 -2.59 -30.95 -57.41
CA VAL A 152 -3.49 -31.88 -58.11
C VAL A 152 -4.62 -31.11 -58.79
N GLN A 153 -5.25 -30.18 -58.06
CA GLN A 153 -6.30 -29.32 -58.63
C GLN A 153 -5.79 -28.52 -59.84
N LEU A 154 -4.57 -28.00 -59.77
CA LEU A 154 -3.93 -27.30 -60.90
C LEU A 154 -3.72 -28.21 -62.12
N ALA A 155 -3.38 -29.49 -61.91
CA ALA A 155 -3.19 -30.44 -63.00
C ALA A 155 -4.51 -30.89 -63.65
N GLU A 156 -5.56 -31.04 -62.85
CA GLU A 156 -6.88 -31.50 -63.32
C GLU A 156 -7.77 -30.36 -63.86
N MET A 157 -7.39 -29.09 -63.63
CA MET A 157 -8.17 -27.87 -63.93
C MET A 157 -9.65 -27.92 -63.48
N ASN A 158 -9.94 -28.79 -62.51
CA ASN A 158 -11.23 -28.91 -61.86
C ASN A 158 -11.03 -28.60 -60.38
N PHE A 159 -11.79 -27.64 -59.88
CA PHE A 159 -11.62 -27.04 -58.55
C PHE A 159 -12.59 -27.63 -57.53
#